data_AF-A0A921ZGP9-F1
#
_entry.id   AF-A0A921ZGP9-F1
#
_cell.length_a   1.000
_cell.length_b   1.000
_cell.length_c   1.000
_cell.angle_alpha   90.00
_cell.angle_beta   90.00
_cell.angle_gamma   90.00
#
_symmetry.space_group_name_H-M   'P 1'
#
loop_
_entity.id
_entity.type
_entity.pdbx_description
1 polymer ?
#
loop_
_entity_poly.entity_id
_entity_poly.type
_entity_poly.pdbx_seq_one_letter_code
_entity_poly.pdbx_strand_id
1 'polypeptide(L)'
;MEEVKALAALMTYKCACSSIPFGGSKGGVAINPKKYTIAELQRITRRYTLELAKKNYIGAGIDVPAPDMNTSGREMSWIVDTYIKTLGYHDINAAACVTGKPINGGGIHGRVEATGRGVFMTISTFMHDEYWMKEIGIEPGFKNKTAIIQGYGNVGSYAAVYLQQHGVKVIGVQEVDCNLHNPEGINTTELQQYKAKNKGSVKGFSGAKEMGPELLFEKCDILVVAAMEKTVNTEVASKLNCKVIGEGANGPTTPAADAILRDKKILVLPDLLANAGGVTVSYFEYLKNINHVSFGKLSIKFWRDSNTALLDSVEQSLKAAKVDAKIEPSPVFQTMMSGASEIHIVNSGLEYSMANACQNVMRSAKMHNLGLDLRTAAYITAIEKIFVTYDEMGLAL
;
A
#
# COMPACT_ATOMS: atom_id res chain seq x y z
N MET A 1 13.70 18.68 -9.84
CA MET A 1 14.86 17.94 -9.29
C MET A 1 14.75 17.75 -7.78
N GLU A 2 14.39 18.78 -7.01
CA GLU A 2 14.22 18.68 -5.54
C GLU A 2 13.16 17.66 -5.12
N GLU A 3 12.00 17.67 -5.77
CA GLU A 3 10.92 16.69 -5.54
C GLU A 3 11.40 15.24 -5.72
N VAL A 4 12.08 14.95 -6.82
CA VAL A 4 12.62 13.62 -7.13
C VAL A 4 13.64 13.19 -6.07
N LYS A 5 14.53 14.09 -5.62
CA LYS A 5 15.49 13.81 -4.54
C LYS A 5 14.81 13.51 -3.21
N ALA A 6 13.79 14.29 -2.85
CA ALA A 6 13.04 14.08 -1.62
C ALA A 6 12.30 12.74 -1.63
N LEU A 7 11.63 12.40 -2.75
CA LEU A 7 10.93 11.13 -2.90
C LEU A 7 11.89 9.94 -2.95
N ALA A 8 13.07 10.07 -3.55
CA ALA A 8 14.09 9.02 -3.54
C ALA A 8 14.58 8.73 -2.11
N ALA A 9 14.88 9.77 -1.32
CA ALA A 9 15.25 9.61 0.08
C ALA A 9 14.13 8.97 0.91
N LEU A 10 12.88 9.41 0.70
CA LEU A 10 11.72 8.81 1.36
C LEU A 10 11.58 7.32 1.05
N MET A 11 11.87 6.90 -0.18
CA MET A 11 11.86 5.48 -0.56
C MET A 11 12.90 4.68 0.21
N THR A 12 14.11 5.23 0.44
CA THR A 12 15.14 4.55 1.25
C THR A 12 14.63 4.27 2.65
N TYR A 13 14.09 5.29 3.33
CA TYR A 13 13.61 5.13 4.70
C TYR A 13 12.38 4.22 4.78
N LYS A 14 11.46 4.33 3.82
CA LYS A 14 10.26 3.48 3.73
C LYS A 14 10.60 2.00 3.57
N CYS A 15 11.53 1.69 2.67
CA CYS A 15 12.04 0.34 2.50
C CYS A 15 12.68 -0.18 3.80
N ALA A 16 13.54 0.62 4.44
CA ALA A 16 14.18 0.24 5.71
C ALA A 16 13.15 0.00 6.83
N CYS A 17 12.20 0.91 7.04
CA CYS A 17 11.16 0.76 8.06
C CYS A 17 10.33 -0.51 7.86
N SER A 18 10.02 -0.85 6.61
CA SER A 18 9.24 -2.04 6.25
C SER A 18 10.07 -3.30 6.04
N SER A 19 11.37 -3.27 6.36
CA SER A 19 12.30 -4.40 6.18
C SER A 19 12.36 -4.94 4.74
N ILE A 20 12.29 -4.04 3.76
CA ILE A 20 12.42 -4.36 2.34
C ILE A 20 13.86 -4.09 1.91
N PRO A 21 14.55 -5.06 1.29
CA PRO A 21 15.98 -4.96 0.96
C PRO A 21 16.24 -4.16 -0.32
N PHE A 22 15.69 -2.94 -0.40
CA PHE A 22 15.91 -2.00 -1.50
C PHE A 22 16.43 -0.67 -0.96
N GLY A 23 17.37 -0.07 -1.71
CA GLY A 23 17.63 1.36 -1.60
C GLY A 23 16.46 2.20 -2.12
N GLY A 24 16.54 3.51 -1.95
CA GLY A 24 15.55 4.43 -2.47
C GLY A 24 15.96 5.08 -3.79
N SER A 25 15.08 5.03 -4.77
CA SER A 25 15.21 5.74 -6.04
C SER A 25 13.90 6.41 -6.42
N LYS A 26 13.98 7.38 -7.35
CA LYS A 26 12.80 7.99 -7.95
C LYS A 26 13.10 8.50 -9.34
N GLY A 27 12.19 8.23 -10.28
CA GLY A 27 12.19 8.82 -11.62
C GLY A 27 11.07 9.85 -11.78
N GLY A 28 11.25 10.79 -12.71
CA GLY A 28 10.23 11.79 -13.03
C GLY A 28 10.39 12.34 -14.44
N VAL A 29 9.27 12.53 -15.14
CA VAL A 29 9.22 13.14 -16.48
C VAL A 29 8.34 14.38 -16.40
N ALA A 30 8.91 15.56 -16.63
CA ALA A 30 8.24 16.85 -16.45
C ALA A 30 7.28 17.17 -17.62
N ILE A 31 6.18 16.43 -17.72
CA ILE A 31 5.11 16.63 -18.71
C ILE A 31 3.74 16.62 -18.03
N ASN A 32 2.74 17.21 -18.67
CA ASN A 32 1.34 16.97 -18.31
C ASN A 32 0.78 15.88 -19.23
N PRO A 33 0.57 14.63 -18.75
CA PRO A 33 0.17 13.52 -19.61
C PRO A 33 -1.18 13.72 -20.32
N LYS A 34 -2.06 14.58 -19.79
CA LYS A 34 -3.35 14.92 -20.42
C LYS A 34 -3.21 15.70 -21.73
N LYS A 35 -2.04 16.29 -21.99
CA LYS A 35 -1.74 17.03 -23.24
C LYS A 35 -1.15 16.15 -24.34
N TYR A 36 -0.96 14.87 -24.09
CA TYR A 36 -0.33 13.94 -25.03
C TYR A 36 -1.26 12.79 -25.38
N THR A 37 -1.16 12.34 -26.63
CA THR A 37 -1.79 11.10 -27.07
C THR A 37 -1.10 9.88 -26.46
N ILE A 38 -1.79 8.74 -26.44
CA ILE A 38 -1.22 7.47 -25.96
C ILE A 38 0.05 7.10 -26.74
N ALA A 39 0.08 7.37 -28.05
CA ALA A 39 1.23 7.08 -28.90
C ALA A 39 2.45 7.96 -28.54
N GLU A 40 2.23 9.23 -28.17
CA GLU A 40 3.30 10.11 -27.69
C GLU A 40 3.82 9.67 -26.32
N LEU A 41 2.92 9.36 -25.38
CA LEU A 41 3.30 8.83 -24.06
C LEU A 41 4.13 7.54 -24.18
N GLN A 42 3.77 6.66 -25.11
CA GLN A 42 4.55 5.47 -25.42
C GLN A 42 5.97 5.81 -25.89
N ARG A 43 6.10 6.71 -26.88
CA ARG A 43 7.42 7.14 -27.39
C ARG A 43 8.28 7.77 -26.29
N ILE A 44 7.69 8.62 -25.46
CA ILE A 44 8.35 9.27 -24.33
C ILE A 44 8.84 8.21 -23.34
N THR A 45 7.97 7.30 -22.90
CA THR A 45 8.29 6.25 -21.91
C THR A 45 9.40 5.32 -22.41
N ARG A 46 9.31 4.88 -23.68
CA ARG A 46 10.32 4.01 -24.29
C ARG A 46 11.66 4.74 -24.44
N ARG A 47 11.66 6.00 -24.86
CA ARG A 47 12.90 6.78 -24.99
C ARG A 47 13.53 7.03 -23.62
N TYR A 48 12.72 7.39 -22.62
CA TYR A 48 13.17 7.54 -21.24
C TYR A 48 13.84 6.26 -20.72
N THR A 49 13.22 5.10 -20.94
CA THR A 49 13.76 3.78 -20.57
C THR A 49 15.14 3.53 -21.20
N LEU A 50 15.31 3.84 -22.49
CA LEU A 50 16.59 3.68 -23.17
C LEU A 50 17.69 4.56 -22.59
N GLU A 51 17.37 5.82 -22.27
CA GLU A 51 18.37 6.73 -21.68
C GLU A 51 18.75 6.33 -20.25
N LEU A 52 17.78 5.85 -19.45
CA LEU A 52 18.09 5.26 -18.14
C LEU A 52 18.98 4.02 -18.28
N ALA A 53 18.66 3.11 -19.20
CA ALA A 53 19.38 1.86 -19.36
C ALA A 53 20.82 2.09 -19.81
N LYS A 54 21.06 3.02 -20.75
CA LYS A 54 22.43 3.41 -21.19
C LYS A 54 23.29 3.99 -20.07
N LYS A 55 22.67 4.48 -18.99
CA LYS A 55 23.33 5.14 -17.87
C LYS A 55 23.27 4.32 -16.58
N ASN A 56 22.84 3.06 -16.65
CA ASN A 56 22.67 2.17 -15.49
C ASN A 56 21.74 2.76 -14.41
N TYR A 57 20.63 3.38 -14.82
CA TYR A 57 19.54 3.82 -13.92
C TYR A 57 18.28 2.95 -14.07
N ILE A 58 18.39 1.77 -14.69
CA ILE A 58 17.35 0.74 -14.71
C ILE A 58 17.99 -0.63 -14.97
N GLY A 59 17.55 -1.64 -14.24
CA GLY A 59 17.96 -3.03 -14.41
C GLY A 59 17.63 -3.86 -13.18
N ALA A 60 17.44 -5.18 -13.35
CA ALA A 60 16.98 -6.05 -12.28
C ALA A 60 17.89 -6.04 -11.03
N GLY A 61 19.19 -5.83 -11.20
CA GLY A 61 20.16 -5.73 -10.10
C GLY A 61 20.66 -4.32 -9.80
N ILE A 62 20.02 -3.27 -10.35
CA ILE A 62 20.52 -1.88 -10.27
C ILE A 62 19.44 -0.94 -9.72
N ASP A 63 18.39 -0.70 -10.48
CA ASP A 63 17.27 0.17 -10.12
C ASP A 63 16.01 -0.37 -10.79
N VAL A 64 14.95 -0.53 -10.01
CA VAL A 64 13.71 -1.21 -10.42
C VAL A 64 12.54 -0.23 -10.26
N PRO A 65 12.18 0.52 -11.31
CA PRO A 65 11.09 1.49 -11.25
C PRO A 65 9.73 0.82 -10.97
N ALA A 66 8.77 1.65 -10.56
CA ALA A 66 7.38 1.25 -10.33
C ALA A 66 6.44 2.41 -10.71
N PRO A 67 5.11 2.17 -10.82
CA PRO A 67 4.14 3.23 -11.05
C PRO A 67 4.11 4.25 -9.92
N ASP A 68 3.96 5.51 -10.31
CA ASP A 68 3.60 6.66 -9.47
C ASP A 68 2.57 7.55 -10.18
N MET A 69 2.35 8.78 -9.70
CA MET A 69 1.40 9.75 -10.21
C MET A 69 1.39 9.82 -11.75
N ASN A 70 0.21 9.62 -12.33
CA ASN A 70 -0.04 9.60 -13.78
C ASN A 70 0.65 8.48 -14.57
N THR A 71 1.15 7.44 -13.92
CA THR A 71 1.66 6.21 -14.57
C THR A 71 0.95 4.98 -14.01
N SER A 72 0.98 3.89 -14.76
CA SER A 72 0.23 2.67 -14.49
C SER A 72 0.95 1.44 -15.06
N GLY A 73 0.33 0.27 -14.97
CA GLY A 73 0.83 -0.93 -15.64
C GLY A 73 1.01 -0.77 -17.16
N ARG A 74 0.34 0.19 -17.80
CA ARG A 74 0.58 0.51 -19.22
C ARG A 74 2.01 1.01 -19.45
N GLU A 75 2.45 2.01 -18.67
CA GLU A 75 3.80 2.56 -18.78
C GLU A 75 4.84 1.51 -18.36
N MET A 76 4.57 0.72 -17.31
CA MET A 76 5.49 -0.36 -16.89
C MET A 76 5.64 -1.44 -17.96
N SER A 77 4.57 -1.76 -18.69
CA SER A 77 4.62 -2.67 -19.83
C SER A 77 5.51 -2.15 -20.97
N TRP A 78 5.49 -0.83 -21.24
CA TRP A 78 6.38 -0.23 -22.22
C TRP A 78 7.84 -0.21 -21.75
N ILE A 79 8.08 0.01 -20.46
CA ILE A 79 9.42 -0.02 -19.86
C ILE A 79 10.03 -1.43 -20.00
N VAL A 80 9.33 -2.47 -19.54
CA VAL A 80 9.84 -3.84 -19.57
C VAL A 80 10.09 -4.33 -21.00
N ASP A 81 9.17 -4.03 -21.92
CA ASP A 81 9.29 -4.43 -23.33
C ASP A 81 10.49 -3.75 -24.00
N THR A 82 10.72 -2.46 -23.72
CA THR A 82 11.90 -1.74 -24.23
C THR A 82 13.19 -2.29 -23.64
N TYR A 83 13.23 -2.56 -22.34
CA TYR A 83 14.43 -3.07 -21.69
C TYR A 83 14.83 -4.44 -22.23
N ILE A 84 13.89 -5.39 -22.25
CA ILE A 84 14.11 -6.77 -22.75
C ILE A 84 14.57 -6.77 -24.21
N LYS A 85 13.95 -5.97 -25.09
CA LYS A 85 14.29 -5.96 -26.53
C LYS A 85 15.57 -5.22 -26.88
N THR A 86 16.21 -4.56 -25.91
CA THR A 86 17.41 -3.76 -26.16
C THR A 86 18.56 -4.17 -25.25
N LEU A 87 18.84 -3.44 -24.16
CA LEU A 87 20.03 -3.70 -23.34
C LEU A 87 19.89 -4.95 -22.46
N GLY A 88 18.67 -5.37 -22.13
CA GLY A 88 18.39 -6.54 -21.28
C GLY A 88 18.22 -7.86 -22.03
N TYR A 89 18.48 -7.93 -23.35
CA TYR A 89 18.12 -9.10 -24.17
C TYR A 89 18.83 -10.42 -23.80
N HIS A 90 19.96 -10.34 -23.09
CA HIS A 90 20.67 -11.50 -22.56
C HIS A 90 20.46 -11.73 -21.06
N ASP A 91 19.78 -10.81 -20.37
CA ASP A 91 19.53 -10.94 -18.93
C ASP A 91 18.30 -11.83 -18.70
N ILE A 92 18.52 -12.98 -18.08
CA ILE A 92 17.44 -13.91 -17.68
C ILE A 92 16.41 -13.22 -16.78
N ASN A 93 16.83 -12.23 -15.99
CA ASN A 93 16.01 -11.49 -15.06
C ASN A 93 15.51 -10.16 -15.66
N ALA A 94 15.62 -9.94 -16.97
CA ALA A 94 15.26 -8.67 -17.59
C ALA A 94 13.81 -8.23 -17.29
N ALA A 95 12.87 -9.17 -17.11
CA ALA A 95 11.49 -8.87 -16.73
C ALA A 95 11.34 -8.27 -15.32
N ALA A 96 12.34 -8.45 -14.45
CA ALA A 96 12.42 -7.88 -13.11
C ALA A 96 12.99 -6.45 -13.08
N CYS A 97 13.31 -5.84 -14.24
CA CYS A 97 13.82 -4.47 -14.31
C CYS A 97 12.80 -3.39 -13.90
N VAL A 98 11.52 -3.74 -13.76
CA VAL A 98 10.42 -2.84 -13.39
C VAL A 98 9.30 -3.64 -12.73
N THR A 99 8.58 -3.03 -11.80
CA THR A 99 7.42 -3.62 -11.10
C THR A 99 6.13 -2.86 -11.41
N GLY A 100 4.98 -3.32 -10.92
CA GLY A 100 3.67 -2.75 -11.26
C GLY A 100 3.22 -3.09 -12.68
N LYS A 101 3.74 -4.19 -13.25
CA LYS A 101 3.39 -4.64 -14.60
C LYS A 101 1.96 -5.18 -14.64
N PRO A 102 1.31 -5.22 -15.82
CA PRO A 102 0.06 -5.98 -15.98
C PRO A 102 0.30 -7.46 -15.66
N ILE A 103 -0.70 -8.17 -15.15
CA ILE A 103 -0.59 -9.59 -14.76
C ILE A 103 -0.02 -10.46 -15.90
N ASN A 104 -0.52 -10.25 -17.12
CA ASN A 104 -0.07 -10.99 -18.32
C ASN A 104 1.37 -10.64 -18.74
N GLY A 105 1.95 -9.54 -18.23
CA GLY A 105 3.31 -9.09 -18.50
C GLY A 105 4.29 -9.37 -17.36
N GLY A 106 4.03 -10.38 -16.52
CA GLY A 106 4.87 -10.69 -15.35
C GLY A 106 4.57 -9.84 -14.10
N GLY A 107 3.42 -9.17 -14.08
CA GLY A 107 2.88 -8.51 -12.89
C GLY A 107 2.45 -9.49 -11.82
N ILE A 108 2.18 -8.99 -10.61
CA ILE A 108 1.67 -9.78 -9.49
C ILE A 108 0.25 -9.36 -9.11
N HIS A 109 -0.57 -10.34 -8.72
CA HIS A 109 -1.90 -10.06 -8.16
C HIS A 109 -1.77 -9.20 -6.90
N GLY A 110 -2.74 -8.34 -6.61
CA GLY A 110 -2.70 -7.51 -5.41
C GLY A 110 -1.98 -6.17 -5.57
N ARG A 111 -1.21 -5.95 -6.65
CA ARG A 111 -0.30 -4.79 -6.72
C ARG A 111 -1.03 -3.44 -6.83
N VAL A 112 -2.16 -3.37 -7.54
CA VAL A 112 -2.85 -2.08 -7.76
C VAL A 112 -3.50 -1.60 -6.47
N GLU A 113 -4.03 -2.53 -5.68
CA GLU A 113 -4.68 -2.33 -4.40
C GLU A 113 -3.72 -2.29 -3.21
N ALA A 114 -2.47 -2.76 -3.38
CA ALA A 114 -1.48 -2.94 -2.31
C ALA A 114 -1.26 -1.69 -1.44
N THR A 115 -1.15 -0.52 -2.04
CA THR A 115 -0.92 0.72 -1.29
C THR A 115 -2.13 1.09 -0.43
N GLY A 116 -3.34 1.06 -1.00
CA GLY A 116 -4.57 1.34 -0.23
C GLY A 116 -4.83 0.29 0.84
N ARG A 117 -4.49 -0.96 0.57
CA ARG A 117 -4.52 -2.04 1.56
C ARG A 117 -3.52 -1.84 2.69
N GLY A 118 -2.30 -1.40 2.40
CA GLY A 118 -1.29 -1.06 3.40
C GLY A 118 -1.75 0.07 4.32
N VAL A 119 -2.40 1.09 3.75
CA VAL A 119 -2.99 2.20 4.53
C VAL A 119 -4.06 1.67 5.47
N PHE A 120 -5.00 0.86 4.95
CA PHE A 120 -6.02 0.20 5.76
C PHE A 120 -5.41 -0.67 6.87
N MET A 121 -4.40 -1.49 6.56
CA MET A 121 -3.75 -2.36 7.53
C MET A 121 -3.10 -1.56 8.65
N THR A 122 -2.40 -0.48 8.31
CA THR A 122 -1.77 0.40 9.31
C THR A 122 -2.83 1.04 10.21
N ILE A 123 -3.91 1.57 9.62
CA ILE A 123 -5.05 2.10 10.37
C ILE A 123 -5.64 1.02 11.29
N SER A 124 -5.87 -0.18 10.75
CA SER A 124 -6.41 -1.31 11.51
C SER A 124 -5.52 -1.70 12.68
N THR A 125 -4.21 -1.86 12.47
CA THR A 125 -3.27 -2.25 13.52
C THR A 125 -3.25 -1.24 14.67
N PHE A 126 -3.19 0.06 14.38
CA PHE A 126 -3.20 1.08 15.43
C PHE A 126 -4.57 1.25 16.08
N MET A 127 -5.66 1.16 15.32
CA MET A 127 -7.01 1.31 15.87
C MET A 127 -7.46 0.14 16.74
N HIS A 128 -6.88 -1.04 16.58
CA HIS A 128 -7.16 -2.19 17.45
C HIS A 128 -6.20 -2.27 18.66
N ASP A 129 -5.23 -1.37 18.78
CA ASP A 129 -4.31 -1.33 19.91
C ASP A 129 -4.84 -0.38 21.00
N GLU A 130 -5.10 -0.94 22.19
CA GLU A 130 -5.72 -0.22 23.31
C GLU A 130 -4.90 0.98 23.79
N TYR A 131 -3.57 0.89 23.73
CA TYR A 131 -2.69 1.96 24.19
C TYR A 131 -2.86 3.20 23.31
N TRP A 132 -2.80 3.04 21.99
CA TRP A 132 -2.92 4.16 21.06
C TRP A 132 -4.30 4.81 21.07
N MET A 133 -5.35 3.99 21.21
CA MET A 133 -6.74 4.47 21.24
C MET A 133 -7.04 5.24 22.52
N LYS A 134 -6.47 4.81 23.65
CA LYS A 134 -6.54 5.54 24.92
C LYS A 134 -5.85 6.91 24.84
N GLU A 135 -4.68 7.00 24.20
CA GLU A 135 -3.93 8.26 24.07
C GLU A 135 -4.72 9.35 23.31
N ILE A 136 -5.50 8.95 22.30
CA ILE A 136 -6.33 9.88 21.50
C ILE A 136 -7.80 9.99 21.97
N GLY A 137 -8.18 9.18 22.95
CA GLY A 137 -9.49 9.20 23.61
C GLY A 137 -10.64 8.65 22.77
N ILE A 138 -10.43 7.54 22.06
CA ILE A 138 -11.49 6.81 21.35
C ILE A 138 -11.47 5.33 21.70
N GLU A 139 -12.59 4.63 21.48
CA GLU A 139 -12.69 3.18 21.69
C GLU A 139 -11.93 2.40 20.62
N PRO A 140 -11.24 1.29 20.95
CA PRO A 140 -10.62 0.41 19.98
C PRO A 140 -11.58 -0.19 18.94
N GLY A 141 -11.04 -0.45 17.76
CA GLY A 141 -11.71 -1.07 16.63
C GLY A 141 -12.60 -0.13 15.81
N PHE A 142 -13.23 -0.71 14.79
CA PHE A 142 -13.98 0.01 13.75
C PHE A 142 -15.46 0.23 14.03
N LYS A 143 -16.00 -0.35 15.12
CA LYS A 143 -17.42 -0.23 15.45
C LYS A 143 -17.80 1.25 15.59
N ASN A 144 -18.83 1.65 14.85
CA ASN A 144 -19.37 3.02 14.80
C ASN A 144 -18.35 4.11 14.37
N LYS A 145 -17.24 3.73 13.71
CA LYS A 145 -16.25 4.68 13.22
C LYS A 145 -16.64 5.23 11.85
N THR A 146 -16.28 6.48 11.61
CA THR A 146 -16.51 7.21 10.37
C THR A 146 -15.21 7.61 9.70
N ALA A 147 -15.20 7.66 8.37
CA ALA A 147 -14.02 8.03 7.60
C ALA A 147 -14.29 9.05 6.49
N ILE A 148 -13.31 9.93 6.27
CA ILE A 148 -13.25 10.83 5.11
C ILE A 148 -11.99 10.48 4.31
N ILE A 149 -12.12 10.43 2.99
CA ILE A 149 -11.06 10.05 2.06
C ILE A 149 -10.72 11.23 1.16
N GLN A 150 -9.52 11.77 1.29
CA GLN A 150 -9.01 12.82 0.42
C GLN A 150 -8.18 12.21 -0.70
N GLY A 151 -8.64 12.41 -1.94
CA GLY A 151 -8.13 11.76 -3.15
C GLY A 151 -8.66 10.34 -3.32
N TYR A 152 -9.57 10.12 -4.27
CA TYR A 152 -10.17 8.81 -4.56
C TYR A 152 -9.43 8.04 -5.67
N GLY A 153 -8.12 8.27 -5.83
CA GLY A 153 -7.25 7.53 -6.75
C GLY A 153 -7.06 6.06 -6.33
N ASN A 154 -6.04 5.39 -6.86
CA ASN A 154 -5.76 4.00 -6.47
C ASN A 154 -5.65 3.84 -4.94
N VAL A 155 -4.84 4.67 -4.27
CA VAL A 155 -4.63 4.55 -2.82
C VAL A 155 -5.92 4.78 -2.03
N GLY A 156 -6.57 5.93 -2.22
CA GLY A 156 -7.76 6.28 -1.45
C GLY A 156 -8.97 5.39 -1.75
N SER A 157 -9.21 4.99 -3.00
CA SER A 157 -10.36 4.14 -3.33
C SER A 157 -10.26 2.76 -2.70
N TYR A 158 -9.09 2.11 -2.76
CA TYR A 158 -8.91 0.81 -2.10
C TYR A 158 -8.91 0.93 -0.58
N ALA A 159 -8.31 1.98 0.00
CA ALA A 159 -8.39 2.21 1.45
C ALA A 159 -9.86 2.38 1.90
N ALA A 160 -10.67 3.13 1.14
CA ALA A 160 -12.09 3.32 1.43
C ALA A 160 -12.87 1.98 1.39
N VAL A 161 -12.62 1.17 0.36
CA VAL A 161 -13.25 -0.16 0.22
C VAL A 161 -12.91 -1.08 1.39
N TYR A 162 -11.63 -1.17 1.76
CA TYR A 162 -11.23 -2.03 2.87
C TYR A 162 -11.76 -1.52 4.22
N LEU A 163 -11.77 -0.20 4.46
CA LEU A 163 -12.38 0.38 5.65
C LEU A 163 -13.88 0.04 5.73
N GLN A 164 -14.62 0.20 4.62
CA GLN A 164 -16.05 -0.11 4.58
C GLN A 164 -16.32 -1.61 4.80
N GLN A 165 -15.52 -2.50 4.20
CA GLN A 165 -15.64 -3.95 4.39
C GLN A 165 -15.45 -4.38 5.85
N HIS A 166 -14.70 -3.60 6.64
CA HIS A 166 -14.47 -3.86 8.07
C HIS A 166 -15.36 -3.01 8.99
N GLY A 167 -16.44 -2.44 8.47
CA GLY A 167 -17.50 -1.80 9.26
C GLY A 167 -17.34 -0.30 9.50
N VAL A 168 -16.34 0.36 8.90
CA VAL A 168 -16.20 1.82 8.95
C VAL A 168 -17.18 2.48 7.98
N LYS A 169 -17.91 3.49 8.44
CA LYS A 169 -18.79 4.28 7.59
C LYS A 169 -17.99 5.37 6.87
N VAL A 170 -17.75 5.22 5.56
CA VAL A 170 -17.11 6.27 4.75
C VAL A 170 -18.14 7.36 4.46
N ILE A 171 -18.03 8.52 5.11
CA ILE A 171 -19.03 9.60 5.01
C ILE A 171 -18.65 10.67 3.98
N GLY A 172 -17.38 10.75 3.60
CA GLY A 172 -16.88 11.79 2.70
C GLY A 172 -15.79 11.31 1.75
N VAL A 173 -15.85 11.78 0.50
CA VAL A 173 -14.80 11.62 -0.51
C VAL A 173 -14.50 12.97 -1.14
N GLN A 174 -13.27 13.45 -1.01
CA GLN A 174 -12.81 14.70 -1.60
C GLN A 174 -11.94 14.41 -2.84
N GLU A 175 -12.29 14.97 -3.99
CA GLU A 175 -11.53 14.87 -5.24
C GLU A 175 -11.26 16.27 -5.82
N VAL A 176 -10.45 16.35 -6.87
CA VAL A 176 -10.09 17.63 -7.50
C VAL A 176 -11.30 18.31 -8.16
N ASP A 177 -12.25 17.53 -8.67
CA ASP A 177 -13.38 18.00 -9.47
C ASP A 177 -14.74 18.01 -8.74
N CYS A 178 -14.84 17.35 -7.59
CA CYS A 178 -16.01 17.40 -6.71
C CYS A 178 -15.69 16.86 -5.30
N ASN A 179 -16.56 17.16 -4.33
CA ASN A 179 -16.52 16.56 -2.99
C ASN A 179 -17.87 15.92 -2.70
N LEU A 180 -17.88 14.65 -2.33
CA LEU A 180 -19.07 13.86 -2.08
C LEU A 180 -19.25 13.65 -0.58
N HIS A 181 -20.45 13.94 -0.07
CA HIS A 181 -20.81 13.76 1.33
C HIS A 181 -22.09 12.94 1.46
N ASN A 182 -22.07 11.96 2.36
CA ASN A 182 -23.23 11.22 2.80
C ASN A 182 -23.06 10.79 4.28
N PRO A 183 -23.75 11.45 5.24
CA PRO A 183 -23.71 11.08 6.66
C PRO A 183 -24.11 9.63 6.95
N GLU A 184 -24.93 9.02 6.08
CA GLU A 184 -25.36 7.62 6.21
C GLU A 184 -24.33 6.63 5.67
N GLY A 185 -23.33 7.10 4.94
CA GLY A 185 -22.26 6.31 4.36
C GLY A 185 -22.38 6.22 2.84
N ILE A 186 -21.23 6.35 2.18
CA ILE A 186 -21.05 6.19 0.75
C ILE A 186 -20.71 4.72 0.49
N ASN A 187 -21.44 4.06 -0.42
CA ASN A 187 -21.05 2.74 -0.89
C ASN A 187 -19.80 2.87 -1.79
N THR A 188 -18.63 2.56 -1.22
CA THR A 188 -17.32 2.72 -1.87
C THR A 188 -17.13 1.77 -3.05
N THR A 189 -17.76 0.59 -3.02
CA THR A 189 -17.68 -0.38 -4.12
C THR A 189 -18.49 0.12 -5.31
N GLU A 190 -19.71 0.61 -5.08
CA GLU A 190 -20.53 1.24 -6.12
C GLU A 190 -19.86 2.52 -6.65
N LEU A 191 -19.26 3.33 -5.78
CA LEU A 191 -18.53 4.54 -6.17
C LEU A 191 -17.32 4.20 -7.05
N GLN A 192 -16.57 3.14 -6.72
CA GLN A 192 -15.43 2.69 -7.52
C GLN A 192 -15.89 2.20 -8.91
N GLN A 193 -17.00 1.46 -8.98
CA GLN A 193 -17.59 1.05 -10.26
C GLN A 193 -18.11 2.24 -11.07
N TYR A 194 -18.72 3.22 -10.42
CA TYR A 194 -19.17 4.46 -11.05
C TYR A 194 -17.98 5.24 -11.65
N LYS A 195 -16.92 5.45 -10.87
CA LYS A 195 -15.68 6.12 -11.31
C LYS A 195 -15.09 5.46 -12.55
N ALA A 196 -15.04 4.12 -12.58
CA ALA A 196 -14.53 3.37 -13.73
C ALA A 196 -15.37 3.57 -15.00
N LYS A 197 -16.69 3.68 -14.88
CA LYS A 197 -17.62 3.94 -15.99
C LYS A 197 -17.64 5.42 -16.40
N ASN A 198 -17.38 6.34 -15.47
CA ASN A 198 -17.49 7.78 -15.65
C ASN A 198 -16.14 8.47 -15.93
N LYS A 199 -15.32 7.87 -16.82
CA LYS A 199 -14.02 8.43 -17.27
C LYS A 199 -13.07 8.81 -16.12
N GLY A 200 -13.17 8.13 -14.97
CA GLY A 200 -12.34 8.41 -13.81
C GLY A 200 -12.81 9.57 -12.93
N SER A 201 -14.01 10.11 -13.11
CA SER A 201 -14.59 11.12 -12.22
C SER A 201 -15.64 10.50 -11.27
N VAL A 202 -15.67 10.97 -10.03
CA VAL A 202 -16.71 10.61 -9.05
C VAL A 202 -17.89 11.60 -9.06
N LYS A 203 -17.80 12.67 -9.85
CA LYS A 203 -18.83 13.70 -9.96
C LYS A 203 -20.14 13.15 -10.52
N GLY A 204 -21.25 13.49 -9.86
CA GLY A 204 -22.59 13.05 -10.26
C GLY A 204 -23.00 11.67 -9.73
N PHE A 205 -22.23 11.09 -8.79
CA PHE A 205 -22.63 9.85 -8.13
C PHE A 205 -23.90 10.06 -7.28
N SER A 206 -24.95 9.27 -7.54
CA SER A 206 -26.27 9.44 -6.90
C SER A 206 -26.31 9.04 -5.43
N GLY A 207 -25.35 8.25 -4.95
CA GLY A 207 -25.28 7.78 -3.57
C GLY A 207 -24.68 8.80 -2.58
N ALA A 208 -24.39 10.03 -3.01
CA ALA A 208 -23.88 11.10 -2.17
C ALA A 208 -24.31 12.48 -2.71
N LYS A 209 -24.27 13.50 -1.85
CA LYS A 209 -24.51 14.89 -2.25
C LYS A 209 -23.19 15.62 -2.42
N GLU A 210 -23.14 16.55 -3.38
CA GLU A 210 -21.98 17.41 -3.54
C GLU A 210 -21.91 18.41 -2.38
N MET A 211 -20.71 18.60 -1.83
CA MET A 211 -20.41 19.52 -0.74
C MET A 211 -19.21 20.40 -1.14
N GLY A 212 -19.05 21.56 -0.51
CA GLY A 212 -17.89 22.38 -0.75
C GLY A 212 -16.61 21.82 -0.10
N PRO A 213 -15.50 22.56 -0.19
CA PRO A 213 -14.20 22.16 0.37
C PRO A 213 -14.22 21.94 1.89
N GLU A 214 -15.24 22.44 2.60
CA GLU A 214 -15.46 22.24 4.03
C GLU A 214 -15.59 20.76 4.43
N LEU A 215 -15.89 19.86 3.48
CA LEU A 215 -15.93 18.42 3.72
C LEU A 215 -14.68 17.89 4.44
N LEU A 216 -13.49 18.42 4.13
CA LEU A 216 -12.24 17.98 4.77
C LEU A 216 -12.22 18.23 6.28
N PHE A 217 -13.00 19.19 6.76
CA PHE A 217 -13.07 19.63 8.15
C PHE A 217 -14.28 19.05 8.90
N GLU A 218 -15.13 18.29 8.21
CA GLU A 218 -16.24 17.59 8.84
C GLU A 218 -15.75 16.60 9.90
N LYS A 219 -16.57 16.43 10.94
CA LYS A 219 -16.22 15.54 12.05
C LYS A 219 -16.17 14.09 11.53
N CYS A 220 -15.03 13.45 11.67
CA CYS A 220 -14.86 12.02 11.40
C CYS A 220 -13.90 11.39 12.40
N ASP A 221 -13.78 10.07 12.40
CA ASP A 221 -12.77 9.40 13.23
C ASP A 221 -11.45 9.26 12.47
N ILE A 222 -11.54 8.91 11.19
CA ILE A 222 -10.40 8.56 10.32
C ILE A 222 -10.37 9.49 9.11
N LEU A 223 -9.23 10.12 8.86
CA LEU A 223 -8.96 10.85 7.63
C LEU A 223 -7.86 10.12 6.84
N VAL A 224 -8.15 9.70 5.62
CA VAL A 224 -7.14 9.16 4.70
C VAL A 224 -6.70 10.26 3.74
N VAL A 225 -5.41 10.60 3.73
CA VAL A 225 -4.84 11.64 2.86
C VAL A 225 -4.06 10.99 1.73
N ALA A 226 -4.64 10.96 0.52
CA ALA A 226 -4.19 10.13 -0.60
C ALA A 226 -4.13 10.88 -1.95
N ALA A 227 -4.09 12.23 -1.94
CA ALA A 227 -3.95 13.02 -3.17
C ALA A 227 -2.50 13.48 -3.47
N MET A 228 -1.99 14.49 -2.76
CA MET A 228 -0.71 15.15 -3.06
C MET A 228 0.09 15.46 -1.78
N GLU A 229 1.38 15.73 -1.95
CA GLU A 229 2.26 16.23 -0.90
C GLU A 229 1.81 17.60 -0.36
N LYS A 230 2.18 17.90 0.88
CA LYS A 230 1.92 19.19 1.57
C LYS A 230 0.44 19.63 1.59
N THR A 231 -0.49 18.69 1.42
CA THR A 231 -1.94 18.92 1.54
C THR A 231 -2.30 19.42 2.95
N VAL A 232 -1.70 18.85 4.00
CA VAL A 232 -1.95 19.20 5.39
C VAL A 232 -0.89 20.18 5.87
N ASN A 233 -1.16 21.47 5.64
CA ASN A 233 -0.38 22.59 6.17
C ASN A 233 -0.94 23.05 7.54
N THR A 234 -0.35 24.08 8.13
CA THR A 234 -0.76 24.60 9.45
C THR A 234 -2.22 25.07 9.49
N GLU A 235 -2.69 25.70 8.40
CA GLU A 235 -4.08 26.14 8.29
C GLU A 235 -5.05 24.95 8.28
N VAL A 236 -4.78 23.94 7.44
CA VAL A 236 -5.61 22.73 7.35
C VAL A 236 -5.59 21.99 8.68
N ALA A 237 -4.42 21.74 9.27
CA ALA A 237 -4.26 21.03 10.54
C ALA A 237 -5.06 21.67 11.69
N SER A 238 -5.10 23.01 11.73
CA SER A 238 -5.87 23.76 12.73
C SER A 238 -7.38 23.45 12.66
N LYS A 239 -7.91 23.22 11.46
CA LYS A 239 -9.34 23.01 11.17
C LYS A 239 -9.76 21.54 11.18
N LEU A 240 -8.83 20.59 11.03
CA LEU A 240 -9.15 19.15 10.98
C LEU A 240 -9.87 18.68 12.25
N ASN A 241 -10.94 17.90 12.07
CA ASN A 241 -11.77 17.35 13.15
C ASN A 241 -11.81 15.81 13.08
N CYS A 242 -10.63 15.20 13.02
CA CYS A 242 -10.44 13.76 13.01
C CYS A 242 -9.61 13.28 14.22
N LYS A 243 -9.50 11.97 14.42
CA LYS A 243 -8.71 11.35 15.49
C LYS A 243 -7.52 10.56 14.99
N VAL A 244 -7.63 9.99 13.79
CA VAL A 244 -6.56 9.24 13.12
C VAL A 244 -6.38 9.77 11.71
N ILE A 245 -5.13 10.00 11.29
CA ILE A 245 -4.76 10.35 9.92
C ILE A 245 -3.94 9.21 9.33
N GLY A 246 -4.42 8.61 8.24
CA GLY A 246 -3.67 7.66 7.43
C GLY A 246 -3.02 8.35 6.23
N GLU A 247 -1.69 8.50 6.24
CA GLU A 247 -0.96 9.13 5.13
C GLU A 247 -0.75 8.16 3.96
N GLY A 248 -1.71 8.15 3.02
CA GLY A 248 -1.62 7.37 1.80
C GLY A 248 -0.72 7.99 0.72
N ALA A 249 -0.66 9.32 0.67
CA ALA A 249 0.25 10.06 -0.20
C ALA A 249 1.67 10.13 0.40
N ASN A 250 2.66 10.56 -0.39
CA ASN A 250 4.02 10.83 0.09
C ASN A 250 4.11 12.28 0.61
N GLY A 251 4.57 12.47 1.84
CA GLY A 251 4.72 13.76 2.49
C GLY A 251 3.48 14.66 2.50
N PRO A 252 2.25 14.15 2.77
CA PRO A 252 1.06 14.99 2.74
C PRO A 252 1.05 16.03 3.87
N THR A 253 1.68 15.76 5.00
CA THR A 253 1.69 16.63 6.18
C THR A 253 3.02 17.37 6.30
N THR A 254 2.95 18.68 6.48
CA THR A 254 4.14 19.51 6.73
C THR A 254 4.63 19.34 8.18
N PRO A 255 5.94 19.52 8.48
CA PRO A 255 6.44 19.39 9.84
C PRO A 255 5.74 20.29 10.87
N ALA A 256 5.40 21.53 10.48
CA ALA A 256 4.66 22.45 11.32
C ALA A 256 3.21 22.00 11.57
N ALA A 257 2.58 21.36 10.58
CA ALA A 257 1.25 20.77 10.75
C ALA A 257 1.30 19.55 11.67
N ASP A 258 2.33 18.70 11.57
CA ASP A 258 2.51 17.52 12.41
C ASP A 258 2.52 17.89 13.91
N ALA A 259 3.22 18.98 14.27
CA ALA A 259 3.21 19.51 15.64
C ALA A 259 1.79 19.90 16.12
N ILE A 260 1.04 20.64 15.30
CA ILE A 260 -0.35 21.05 15.61
C ILE A 260 -1.26 19.82 15.80
N LEU A 261 -1.09 18.80 14.95
CA LEU A 261 -1.89 17.57 15.03
C LEU A 261 -1.61 16.79 16.31
N ARG A 262 -0.34 16.73 16.74
CA ARG A 262 0.04 16.11 18.02
C ARG A 262 -0.53 16.87 19.22
N ASP A 263 -0.50 18.20 19.22
CA ASP A 263 -1.10 19.02 20.28
C ASP A 263 -2.62 18.80 20.37
N LYS A 264 -3.28 18.53 19.23
CA LYS A 264 -4.70 18.17 19.15
C LYS A 264 -4.99 16.70 19.48
N LYS A 265 -3.98 15.91 19.86
CA LYS A 265 -4.07 14.46 20.09
C LYS A 265 -4.65 13.69 18.90
N ILE A 266 -4.22 14.06 17.70
CA ILE A 266 -4.54 13.34 16.46
C ILE A 266 -3.39 12.38 16.16
N LEU A 267 -3.71 11.09 16.00
CA LEU A 267 -2.73 10.06 15.67
C LEU A 267 -2.40 10.11 14.18
N VAL A 268 -1.21 10.59 13.83
CA VAL A 268 -0.73 10.59 12.45
C VAL A 268 0.04 9.30 12.18
N LEU A 269 -0.49 8.47 11.28
CA LEU A 269 0.17 7.26 10.80
C LEU A 269 1.04 7.66 9.59
N PRO A 270 2.38 7.71 9.75
CA PRO A 270 3.25 8.38 8.80
C PRO A 270 3.31 7.64 7.47
N ASP A 271 3.46 8.39 6.39
CA ASP A 271 3.59 7.92 5.00
C ASP A 271 4.65 6.83 4.81
N LEU A 272 5.77 6.95 5.53
CA LEU A 272 6.88 6.00 5.59
C LEU A 272 6.44 4.59 6.00
N LEU A 273 5.36 4.49 6.78
CA LEU A 273 4.73 3.24 7.20
C LEU A 273 3.46 2.96 6.40
N ALA A 274 2.51 3.90 6.40
CA ALA A 274 1.14 3.66 5.94
C ALA A 274 1.04 3.27 4.46
N ASN A 275 1.81 3.91 3.59
CA ASN A 275 1.76 3.65 2.15
C ASN A 275 2.80 2.62 1.66
N ALA A 276 3.55 1.99 2.59
CA ALA A 276 4.60 1.03 2.26
C ALA A 276 4.10 -0.25 1.57
N GLY A 277 2.81 -0.56 1.67
CA GLY A 277 2.23 -1.74 1.03
C GLY A 277 2.48 -1.80 -0.48
N GLY A 278 2.55 -0.64 -1.15
CA GLY A 278 2.88 -0.58 -2.58
C GLY A 278 4.29 -1.10 -2.90
N VAL A 279 5.29 -0.75 -2.09
CA VAL A 279 6.66 -1.23 -2.28
C VAL A 279 6.82 -2.68 -1.80
N THR A 280 6.12 -3.09 -0.75
CA THR A 280 6.08 -4.49 -0.29
C THR A 280 5.60 -5.44 -1.39
N VAL A 281 4.49 -5.12 -2.05
CA VAL A 281 3.98 -5.97 -3.14
C VAL A 281 4.81 -5.82 -4.42
N SER A 282 5.47 -4.67 -4.63
CA SER A 282 6.48 -4.53 -5.69
C SER A 282 7.68 -5.45 -5.46
N TYR A 283 8.12 -5.61 -4.21
CA TYR A 283 9.15 -6.57 -3.83
C TYR A 283 8.70 -8.02 -4.09
N PHE A 284 7.45 -8.37 -3.80
CA PHE A 284 6.92 -9.69 -4.15
C PHE A 284 6.85 -9.91 -5.67
N GLU A 285 6.47 -8.89 -6.44
CA GLU A 285 6.52 -8.94 -7.91
C GLU A 285 7.94 -9.14 -8.43
N TYR A 286 8.91 -8.44 -7.85
CA TYR A 286 10.32 -8.61 -8.17
C TYR A 286 10.75 -10.05 -7.91
N LEU A 287 10.51 -10.58 -6.70
CA LEU A 287 10.83 -11.96 -6.35
C LEU A 287 10.15 -12.98 -7.27
N LYS A 288 8.88 -12.78 -7.64
CA LYS A 288 8.17 -13.63 -8.60
C LYS A 288 8.91 -13.70 -9.94
N ASN A 289 9.38 -12.56 -10.44
CA ASN A 289 10.10 -12.49 -11.71
C ASN A 289 11.51 -13.09 -11.61
N ILE A 290 12.18 -13.00 -10.47
CA ILE A 290 13.48 -13.67 -10.23
C ILE A 290 13.32 -15.19 -10.11
N ASN A 291 12.22 -15.67 -9.50
CA ASN A 291 11.99 -17.10 -9.31
C ASN A 291 11.47 -17.81 -10.57
N HIS A 292 11.00 -17.08 -11.58
CA HIS A 292 10.43 -17.62 -12.84
C HIS A 292 9.26 -18.59 -12.65
N VAL A 293 8.61 -18.58 -11.48
CA VAL A 293 7.54 -19.48 -11.10
C VAL A 293 6.45 -18.71 -10.37
N SER A 294 5.19 -18.91 -10.78
CA SER A 294 4.04 -18.38 -10.05
C SER A 294 3.92 -19.03 -8.67
N PHE A 295 3.64 -18.22 -7.65
CA PHE A 295 3.44 -18.70 -6.30
C PHE A 295 2.35 -19.79 -6.24
N GLY A 296 2.63 -20.87 -5.50
CA GLY A 296 1.75 -22.04 -5.37
C GLY A 296 1.84 -23.07 -6.51
N LYS A 297 2.41 -22.73 -7.68
CA LYS A 297 2.41 -23.62 -8.87
C LYS A 297 3.00 -25.01 -8.60
N LEU A 298 4.06 -25.09 -7.78
CA LEU A 298 4.75 -26.35 -7.48
C LEU A 298 4.13 -27.14 -6.31
N SER A 299 3.28 -26.52 -5.49
CA SER A 299 2.86 -27.09 -4.20
C SER A 299 1.35 -27.29 -4.05
N ILE A 300 0.52 -26.66 -4.91
CA ILE A 300 -0.95 -26.68 -4.76
C ILE A 300 -1.53 -28.10 -4.68
N LYS A 301 -1.14 -28.98 -5.61
CA LYS A 301 -1.62 -30.37 -5.61
C LYS A 301 -1.12 -31.15 -4.40
N PHE A 302 0.15 -30.99 -4.06
CA PHE A 302 0.76 -31.66 -2.90
C PHE A 302 0.06 -31.27 -1.59
N TRP A 303 -0.24 -29.99 -1.39
CA TRP A 303 -0.99 -29.52 -0.22
C TRP A 303 -2.40 -30.06 -0.17
N ARG A 304 -3.11 -30.07 -1.30
CA ARG A 304 -4.46 -30.64 -1.37
C ARG A 304 -4.47 -32.12 -0.99
N ASP A 305 -3.57 -32.90 -1.60
CA ASP A 305 -3.50 -34.35 -1.38
C ASP A 305 -3.06 -34.65 0.06
N SER A 306 -2.10 -33.88 0.61
CA SER A 306 -1.63 -34.01 2.01
C SER A 306 -2.72 -33.68 3.03
N ASN A 307 -3.45 -32.57 2.83
CA ASN A 307 -4.55 -32.18 3.72
C ASN A 307 -5.71 -33.19 3.67
N THR A 308 -5.99 -33.74 2.49
CA THR A 308 -7.01 -34.80 2.35
C THR A 308 -6.56 -36.07 3.09
N ALA A 309 -5.31 -36.51 2.89
CA ALA A 309 -4.74 -37.66 3.60
C ALA A 309 -4.73 -37.49 5.12
N LEU A 310 -4.53 -36.26 5.62
CA LEU A 310 -4.60 -35.94 7.04
C LEU A 310 -6.02 -36.13 7.58
N LEU A 311 -7.05 -35.59 6.89
CA LEU A 311 -8.45 -35.78 7.30
C LEU A 311 -8.82 -37.27 7.26
N ASP A 312 -8.42 -37.99 6.22
CA ASP A 312 -8.64 -39.44 6.07
C ASP A 312 -7.95 -40.22 7.20
N SER A 313 -6.75 -39.82 7.62
CA SER A 313 -6.02 -40.47 8.72
C SER A 313 -6.72 -40.30 10.06
N VAL A 314 -7.30 -39.12 10.33
CA VAL A 314 -8.11 -38.88 11.52
C VAL A 314 -9.39 -39.73 11.48
N GLU A 315 -10.08 -39.77 10.34
CA GLU A 315 -11.29 -40.58 10.17
C GLU A 315 -11.00 -42.08 10.36
N GLN A 316 -9.91 -42.59 9.78
CA GLN A 316 -9.48 -43.99 9.97
C GLN A 316 -9.14 -44.31 11.42
N SER A 317 -8.48 -43.38 12.12
CA SER A 317 -8.13 -43.55 13.54
C SER A 317 -9.37 -43.59 14.43
N LEU A 318 -10.36 -42.74 14.16
CA LEU A 318 -11.65 -42.75 14.87
C LEU A 318 -12.42 -44.04 14.61
N LYS A 319 -12.49 -44.49 13.35
CA LYS A 319 -13.09 -45.79 13.00
C LYS A 319 -12.42 -46.95 13.71
N ALA A 320 -11.08 -46.95 13.82
CA ALA A 320 -10.34 -47.97 14.56
C ALA A 320 -10.68 -47.95 16.07
N ALA A 321 -10.95 -46.77 16.63
CA ALA A 321 -11.44 -46.59 18.00
C ALA A 321 -12.96 -46.85 18.17
N LYS A 322 -13.63 -47.38 17.13
CA LYS A 322 -15.09 -47.62 17.08
C LYS A 322 -15.94 -46.36 17.26
N VAL A 323 -15.40 -45.20 16.86
CA VAL A 323 -16.14 -43.94 16.77
C VAL A 323 -16.50 -43.71 15.31
N ASP A 324 -17.80 -43.71 15.01
CA ASP A 324 -18.30 -43.39 13.67
C ASP A 324 -18.44 -41.88 13.52
N ALA A 325 -17.43 -41.25 12.92
CA ALA A 325 -17.41 -39.83 12.64
C ALA A 325 -16.80 -39.58 11.27
N LYS A 326 -17.52 -38.83 10.43
CA LYS A 326 -17.04 -38.38 9.13
C LYS A 326 -16.25 -37.08 9.31
N ILE A 327 -15.01 -37.04 8.82
CA ILE A 327 -14.18 -35.85 8.92
C ILE A 327 -14.23 -35.11 7.58
N GLU A 328 -14.84 -33.93 7.58
CA GLU A 328 -14.93 -33.08 6.39
C GLU A 328 -14.29 -31.71 6.64
N PRO A 329 -13.69 -31.09 5.59
CA PRO A 329 -13.18 -29.75 5.71
C PRO A 329 -14.32 -28.75 5.96
N SER A 330 -14.12 -27.80 6.88
CA SER A 330 -15.02 -26.66 7.01
C SER A 330 -14.99 -25.79 5.74
N PRO A 331 -16.03 -24.98 5.47
CA PRO A 331 -16.03 -24.10 4.28
C PRO A 331 -14.79 -23.22 4.18
N VAL A 332 -14.31 -22.69 5.32
CA VAL A 332 -13.07 -21.90 5.38
C VAL A 332 -11.87 -22.76 5.01
N PHE A 333 -11.73 -23.95 5.61
CA PHE A 333 -10.58 -24.80 5.34
C PHE A 333 -10.57 -25.29 3.90
N GLN A 334 -11.73 -25.56 3.31
CA GLN A 334 -11.86 -25.98 1.91
C GLN A 334 -11.28 -24.95 0.93
N THR A 335 -11.36 -23.65 1.23
CA THR A 335 -10.72 -22.60 0.43
C THR A 335 -9.19 -22.58 0.54
N MET A 336 -8.64 -23.17 1.61
CA MET A 336 -7.19 -23.20 1.92
C MET A 336 -6.55 -24.58 1.69
N MET A 337 -7.34 -25.65 1.49
CA MET A 337 -6.86 -27.02 1.34
C MET A 337 -5.82 -27.18 0.24
N SER A 338 -5.97 -26.43 -0.85
CA SER A 338 -5.05 -26.45 -1.99
C SER A 338 -3.78 -25.62 -1.76
N GLY A 339 -3.53 -25.18 -0.53
CA GLY A 339 -2.46 -24.24 -0.21
C GLY A 339 -2.80 -22.80 -0.63
N ALA A 340 -1.83 -21.91 -0.49
CA ALA A 340 -2.00 -20.50 -0.79
C ALA A 340 -1.76 -20.23 -2.29
N SER A 341 -2.77 -19.65 -2.97
CA SER A 341 -2.64 -19.09 -4.31
C SER A 341 -1.75 -17.83 -4.29
N GLU A 342 -1.35 -17.32 -5.46
CA GLU A 342 -0.57 -16.08 -5.54
C GLU A 342 -1.25 -14.92 -4.80
N ILE A 343 -2.56 -14.74 -4.97
CA ILE A 343 -3.30 -13.68 -4.25
C ILE A 343 -3.31 -13.93 -2.74
N HIS A 344 -3.45 -15.18 -2.28
CA HIS A 344 -3.39 -15.49 -0.84
C HIS A 344 -2.00 -15.18 -0.25
N ILE A 345 -0.93 -15.53 -0.97
CA ILE A 345 0.46 -15.28 -0.55
C ILE A 345 0.77 -13.79 -0.50
N VAL A 346 0.36 -13.03 -1.51
CA VAL A 346 0.54 -11.58 -1.53
C VAL A 346 -0.22 -10.93 -0.38
N ASN A 347 -1.45 -11.37 -0.16
CA ASN A 347 -2.33 -10.82 0.87
C ASN A 347 -1.78 -11.06 2.27
N SER A 348 -1.42 -12.30 2.60
CA SER A 348 -0.89 -12.67 3.91
C SER A 348 0.53 -12.13 4.12
N GLY A 349 1.37 -12.15 3.08
CA GLY A 349 2.72 -11.59 3.11
C GLY A 349 2.69 -10.08 3.35
N LEU A 350 1.76 -9.37 2.70
CA LEU A 350 1.56 -7.93 2.93
C LEU A 350 1.09 -7.67 4.35
N GLU A 351 0.08 -8.41 4.83
CA GLU A 351 -0.44 -8.28 6.20
C GLU A 351 0.64 -8.48 7.24
N TYR A 352 1.41 -9.57 7.12
CA TYR A 352 2.54 -9.87 8.00
C TYR A 352 3.60 -8.76 7.98
N SER A 353 3.97 -8.28 6.78
CA SER A 353 5.00 -7.24 6.62
C SER A 353 4.54 -5.93 7.25
N MET A 354 3.30 -5.51 6.99
CA MET A 354 2.74 -4.27 7.54
C MET A 354 2.57 -4.36 9.06
N ALA A 355 2.06 -5.48 9.58
CA ALA A 355 1.89 -5.69 11.02
C ALA A 355 3.24 -5.62 11.74
N ASN A 356 4.28 -6.30 11.22
CA ASN A 356 5.62 -6.24 11.80
C ASN A 356 6.22 -4.84 11.73
N ALA A 357 6.07 -4.13 10.60
CA ALA A 357 6.54 -2.75 10.48
C ALA A 357 5.85 -1.86 11.53
N CYS A 358 4.53 -1.98 11.69
CA CYS A 358 3.78 -1.26 12.72
C CYS A 358 4.30 -1.59 14.13
N GLN A 359 4.48 -2.87 14.45
CA GLN A 359 4.98 -3.30 15.77
C GLN A 359 6.39 -2.75 16.06
N ASN A 360 7.28 -2.73 15.06
CA ASN A 360 8.61 -2.14 15.22
C ASN A 360 8.53 -0.64 15.50
N VAL A 361 7.69 0.10 14.77
CA VAL A 361 7.48 1.54 15.00
C VAL A 361 6.85 1.79 16.37
N MET A 362 5.86 1.00 16.78
CA MET A 362 5.26 1.09 18.11
C MET A 362 6.28 0.84 19.22
N ARG A 363 7.16 -0.15 19.05
CA ARG A 363 8.26 -0.44 19.98
C ARG A 363 9.23 0.74 20.07
N SER A 364 9.66 1.28 18.94
CA SER A 364 10.53 2.45 18.89
C SER A 364 9.89 3.66 19.59
N ALA A 365 8.61 3.93 19.33
CA ALA A 365 7.88 5.02 19.98
C ALA A 365 7.84 4.87 21.51
N LYS A 366 7.62 3.65 22.01
CA LYS A 366 7.62 3.35 23.45
C LYS A 366 9.02 3.44 24.06
N MET A 367 10.04 2.90 23.39
CA MET A 367 11.43 2.93 23.87
C MET A 367 11.98 4.34 24.00
N HIS A 368 11.64 5.23 23.08
CA HIS A 368 12.10 6.62 23.06
C HIS A 368 11.11 7.61 23.70
N ASN A 369 10.03 7.11 24.32
CA ASN A 369 8.98 7.92 24.96
C ASN A 369 8.43 9.04 24.06
N LEU A 370 8.14 8.71 22.80
CA LEU A 370 7.74 9.67 21.76
C LEU A 370 6.24 10.03 21.78
N GLY A 371 5.43 9.35 22.60
CA GLY A 371 3.99 9.52 22.62
C GLY A 371 3.39 9.32 21.22
N LEU A 372 2.64 10.32 20.73
CA LEU A 372 1.98 10.30 19.41
C LEU A 372 2.91 10.60 18.22
N ASP A 373 4.20 10.85 18.45
CA ASP A 373 5.16 11.11 17.36
C ASP A 373 5.66 9.81 16.69
N LEU A 374 4.74 9.16 15.97
CA LEU A 374 5.03 7.96 15.19
C LEU A 374 5.94 8.23 13.99
N ARG A 375 5.95 9.46 13.46
CA ARG A 375 6.83 9.81 12.35
C ARG A 375 8.29 9.73 12.78
N THR A 376 8.63 10.35 13.91
CA THR A 376 9.98 10.25 14.48
C THR A 376 10.34 8.80 14.79
N ALA A 377 9.43 8.02 15.38
CA ALA A 377 9.66 6.60 15.65
C ALA A 377 9.95 5.77 14.37
N ALA A 378 9.24 6.07 13.28
CA ALA A 378 9.46 5.41 11.99
C ALA A 378 10.81 5.80 11.37
N TYR A 379 11.23 7.06 11.48
CA TYR A 379 12.55 7.49 11.07
C TYR A 379 13.67 6.87 11.91
N ILE A 380 13.52 6.78 13.24
CA ILE A 380 14.49 6.08 14.10
C ILE A 380 14.63 4.63 13.65
N THR A 381 13.51 3.92 13.49
CA THR A 381 13.50 2.52 13.04
C THR A 381 14.20 2.34 11.68
N ALA A 382 14.03 3.30 10.76
CA ALA A 382 14.67 3.27 9.45
C ALA A 382 16.18 3.58 9.54
N ILE A 383 16.55 4.63 10.26
CA ILE A 383 17.92 5.10 10.41
C ILE A 383 18.77 4.05 11.12
N GLU A 384 18.26 3.41 12.19
CA GLU A 384 18.98 2.35 12.89
C GLU A 384 19.37 1.21 11.95
N LYS A 385 18.43 0.72 11.12
CA LYS A 385 18.72 -0.37 10.17
C LYS A 385 19.72 0.04 9.09
N ILE A 386 19.59 1.27 8.58
CA ILE A 386 20.53 1.80 7.59
C ILE A 386 21.92 1.93 8.23
N PHE A 387 21.99 2.53 9.42
CA PHE A 387 23.24 2.74 10.15
C PHE A 387 23.96 1.43 10.43
N VAL A 388 23.26 0.42 10.96
CA VAL A 388 23.84 -0.92 11.21
C VAL A 388 24.42 -1.51 9.92
N THR A 389 23.74 -1.34 8.79
CA THR A 389 24.27 -1.80 7.50
C THR A 389 25.58 -1.10 7.13
N TYR A 390 25.68 0.23 7.34
CA TYR A 390 26.91 0.98 7.06
C TYR A 390 28.03 0.65 8.05
N ASP A 391 27.71 0.45 9.32
CA ASP A 391 28.66 0.07 10.38
C ASP A 391 29.26 -1.31 10.12
N GLU A 392 28.43 -2.31 9.84
CA GLU A 392 28.87 -3.68 9.51
C GLU A 392 29.67 -3.74 8.20
N MET A 393 29.46 -2.78 7.29
CA MET A 393 30.24 -2.64 6.05
C MET A 393 31.57 -1.87 6.24
N GLY A 394 31.87 -1.38 7.44
CA GLY A 394 33.05 -0.56 7.72
C GLY A 394 33.01 0.81 7.06
N LEU A 395 31.80 1.37 6.87
CA LEU A 395 31.57 2.68 6.27
C LEU A 395 31.09 3.72 7.29
N ALA A 396 30.55 3.28 8.43
CA ALA A 396 30.27 4.14 9.57
C ALA A 396 31.40 4.00 10.60
N LEU A 397 32.06 5.12 10.90
CA LEU A 397 33.24 5.28 11.78
C LEU A 397 34.59 4.79 11.20
#